data_AF-A0A9J7MEL4-F1
#
_entry.id   AF-A0A9J7MEL4-F1
#
_cell.length_a   1.000
_cell.length_b   1.000
_cell.length_c   1.000
_cell.angle_alpha   90.00
_cell.angle_beta   90.00
_cell.angle_gamma   90.00
#
_symmetry.space_group_name_H-M   'P 1'
#
loop_
_entity.id
_entity.type
_entity.pdbx_description
1 polymer ?
#
loop_
_entity_poly.entity_id
_entity_poly.type
_entity_poly.pdbx_seq_one_letter_code
_entity_poly.pdbx_strand_id
1 'polypeptide(L)'
;MFYRFIWKRDRVKRNVMVQDYSKGGLKMIDIRIMHKCCLLRSIKKLLSGSETPTPTCKKIQLYYFKKLGPDLCILRHNCSAVHVSSKDSLLPLPLYYRKLILTWYEMKPVQNVNDIEVNQVNWQLLWNNACISYKGNMLYFKKWIRRHILYVNDIVDNQGNFISFDDVKAIVGNDAHVLLQYHALINSIPKQWKGVSRLDNEESPSIKLCGKDIRLLDSIFFKNFCIMQYQAVPVSQNFWEKRFPMYDFRSISWHVLWKSPFLTTKEPKLISLQWKILHNIYPTKILLHKMRIVENNKCIFCDIIEYIEHFFFDCKIVKPLWDYVESLFSYSISLTVHDIIFGYNPHMLNKFRYINELLLVAKLSIVKYKSTVSSPNSLCQDAEIILKIFKSECILRNMI
;
A
#
# COMPACT_ATOMS: atom_id res chain seq x y z
N MET A 1 15.29 -9.97 -6.69
CA MET A 1 15.23 -10.73 -7.96
C MET A 1 14.35 -10.02 -9.00
N PHE A 2 13.03 -9.91 -8.79
CA PHE A 2 12.10 -9.34 -9.78
C PHE A 2 12.43 -7.91 -10.25
N TYR A 3 12.93 -7.03 -9.38
CA TYR A 3 13.28 -5.66 -9.77
C TYR A 3 14.42 -5.58 -10.81
N ARG A 4 15.31 -6.58 -10.88
CA ARG A 4 16.38 -6.64 -11.89
C ARG A 4 15.84 -6.84 -13.31
N PHE A 5 14.65 -7.43 -13.45
CA PHE A 5 13.96 -7.54 -14.75
C PHE A 5 13.55 -6.17 -15.27
N ILE A 6 13.12 -5.27 -14.38
CA ILE A 6 12.76 -3.91 -14.76
C ILE A 6 14.02 -3.14 -15.10
N TRP A 7 14.95 -2.96 -14.14
CA TRP A 7 16.19 -2.22 -14.36
C TRP A 7 17.38 -2.85 -13.66
N LYS A 8 18.58 -2.59 -14.22
CA LYS A 8 19.85 -2.90 -13.55
C LYS A 8 20.05 -2.10 -12.26
N ARG A 9 19.59 -0.83 -12.24
CA ARG A 9 19.60 0.07 -11.08
C ARG A 9 18.21 0.70 -10.92
N ASP A 10 17.72 0.75 -9.69
CA ASP A 10 16.40 1.30 -9.37
C ASP A 10 16.39 2.82 -9.58
N ARG A 11 15.49 3.34 -10.44
CA ARG A 11 15.28 4.78 -10.67
C ARG A 11 14.03 5.33 -9.97
N VAL A 12 13.16 4.45 -9.47
CA VAL A 12 11.90 4.74 -8.77
C VAL A 12 11.90 3.87 -7.53
N LYS A 13 11.47 4.43 -6.39
CA LYS A 13 11.48 3.73 -5.11
C LYS A 13 10.59 2.47 -5.18
N ARG A 14 11.06 1.35 -4.63
CA ARG A 14 10.35 0.06 -4.68
C ARG A 14 8.96 0.12 -4.04
N ASN A 15 8.79 0.90 -2.97
CA ASN A 15 7.49 1.10 -2.33
C ASN A 15 6.48 1.85 -3.23
N VAL A 16 6.94 2.67 -4.18
CA VAL A 16 6.09 3.23 -5.24
C VAL A 16 5.72 2.15 -6.26
N MET A 17 6.70 1.37 -6.72
CA MET A 17 6.51 0.34 -7.75
C MET A 17 5.47 -0.74 -7.40
N VAL A 18 5.35 -1.10 -6.12
CA VAL A 18 4.42 -2.12 -5.64
C VAL A 18 2.95 -1.65 -5.68
N GLN A 19 2.72 -0.34 -5.63
CA GLN A 19 1.38 0.24 -5.58
C GLN A 19 0.60 0.05 -6.89
N ASP A 20 -0.70 0.34 -6.85
CA ASP A 20 -1.57 0.36 -8.02
C ASP A 20 -1.13 1.43 -9.04
N TYR A 21 -1.56 1.27 -10.29
CA TYR A 21 -1.37 2.23 -11.36
C TYR A 21 -1.92 3.60 -10.99
N SER A 22 -3.00 3.71 -10.20
CA SER A 22 -3.48 5.01 -9.72
C SER A 22 -2.52 5.78 -8.82
N LYS A 23 -1.56 5.10 -8.19
CA LYS A 23 -0.59 5.74 -7.29
C LYS A 23 0.78 5.86 -7.95
N GLY A 24 0.84 5.71 -9.27
CA GLY A 24 2.07 5.72 -10.06
C GLY A 24 2.87 4.42 -10.00
N GLY A 25 2.37 3.38 -9.34
CA GLY A 25 3.04 2.08 -9.27
C GLY A 25 2.85 1.23 -10.53
N LEU A 26 3.45 0.04 -10.54
CA LEU A 26 3.30 -0.98 -11.60
C LEU A 26 2.71 -2.30 -11.07
N LYS A 27 2.10 -2.29 -9.87
CA LYS A 27 1.62 -3.50 -9.16
C LYS A 27 2.72 -4.55 -8.97
N MET A 28 3.96 -4.10 -8.83
CA MET A 28 5.14 -4.96 -8.75
C MET A 28 5.07 -5.89 -7.54
N ILE A 29 5.50 -7.14 -7.72
CA ILE A 29 5.50 -8.13 -6.65
C ILE A 29 6.67 -7.87 -5.69
N ASP A 30 6.36 -7.59 -4.42
CA ASP A 30 7.34 -7.62 -3.33
C ASP A 30 7.17 -8.90 -2.50
N ILE A 31 8.23 -9.69 -2.44
CA ILE A 31 8.28 -10.99 -1.76
C ILE A 31 7.96 -10.84 -0.27
N ARG A 32 8.36 -9.73 0.37
CA ARG A 32 8.12 -9.49 1.80
C ARG A 32 6.63 -9.26 2.05
N ILE A 33 5.98 -8.46 1.21
CA ILE A 33 4.53 -8.23 1.25
C ILE A 33 3.78 -9.54 0.99
N MET A 34 4.21 -10.30 -0.03
CA MET A 34 3.62 -11.61 -0.34
C MET A 34 3.74 -12.59 0.84
N HIS A 35 4.90 -12.63 1.49
CA HIS A 35 5.14 -13.45 2.67
C HIS A 35 4.22 -13.05 3.83
N LYS A 36 4.08 -11.76 4.13
CA LYS A 36 3.11 -11.26 5.14
C LYS A 36 1.67 -11.68 4.80
N CYS A 37 1.26 -11.57 3.54
CA CYS A 37 -0.05 -12.03 3.08
C CYS A 37 -0.25 -13.54 3.28
N CYS A 38 0.78 -14.37 3.07
CA CYS A 38 0.71 -15.80 3.36
C CYS A 38 0.50 -16.07 4.85
N LEU A 39 1.23 -15.38 5.73
CA LEU A 39 1.12 -15.54 7.17
C LEU A 39 -0.27 -15.15 7.68
N LEU A 40 -0.82 -14.01 7.23
CA LEU A 40 -2.18 -13.59 7.59
C LEU A 40 -3.24 -14.57 7.09
N ARG A 41 -3.08 -15.10 5.87
CA ARG A 41 -3.96 -16.16 5.36
C ARG A 41 -3.87 -17.45 6.15
N SER A 42 -2.71 -17.77 6.74
CA SER A 42 -2.58 -18.91 7.66
C SER A 42 -3.47 -18.73 8.90
N ILE A 43 -3.57 -17.49 9.43
CA ILE A 43 -4.47 -17.17 10.54
C ILE A 43 -5.94 -17.27 10.10
N LYS A 44 -6.28 -16.75 8.92
CA LYS A 44 -7.62 -16.97 8.35
C LYS A 44 -7.98 -18.45 8.32
N LYS A 45 -7.12 -19.30 7.74
CA LYS A 45 -7.33 -20.76 7.64
C LYS A 45 -7.46 -21.44 9.01
N LEU A 46 -6.73 -20.96 10.02
CA LEU A 46 -6.85 -21.44 11.40
C LEU A 46 -8.27 -21.21 11.94
N LEU A 47 -8.88 -20.07 11.62
CA LEU A 47 -10.16 -19.62 12.15
C LEU A 47 -11.37 -19.99 11.28
N SER A 48 -11.16 -20.26 9.99
CA SER A 48 -12.18 -20.82 9.11
C SER A 48 -12.58 -22.23 9.56
N GLY A 49 -13.84 -22.60 9.29
CA GLY A 49 -14.49 -23.84 9.75
C GLY A 49 -13.69 -25.13 9.51
N SER A 50 -14.02 -26.16 10.27
CA SER A 50 -13.37 -27.47 10.26
C SER A 50 -13.69 -28.23 8.97
N GLU A 51 -12.76 -28.27 8.03
CA GLU A 51 -12.69 -29.39 7.09
C GLU A 51 -12.52 -30.67 7.93
N THR A 52 -13.35 -31.69 7.65
CA THR A 52 -13.20 -33.04 8.20
C THR A 52 -12.54 -33.91 7.13
N PRO A 53 -11.37 -34.52 7.39
CA PRO A 53 -10.55 -34.42 8.60
C PRO A 53 -9.80 -33.08 8.72
N THR A 54 -9.61 -32.60 9.95
CA THR A 54 -8.87 -31.35 10.18
C THR A 54 -7.43 -31.48 9.64
N PRO A 55 -7.00 -30.57 8.75
CA PRO A 55 -5.67 -30.63 8.15
C PRO A 55 -4.57 -30.67 9.22
N THR A 56 -3.55 -31.51 9.00
CA THR A 56 -2.41 -31.67 9.92
C THR A 56 -1.74 -30.33 10.24
N CYS A 57 -1.65 -29.41 9.26
CA CYS A 57 -1.08 -28.08 9.46
C CYS A 57 -1.86 -27.24 10.49
N LYS A 58 -3.20 -27.36 10.53
CA LYS A 58 -4.06 -26.68 11.51
C LYS A 58 -3.86 -27.26 12.90
N LYS A 59 -3.74 -28.60 13.03
CA LYS A 59 -3.44 -29.28 14.30
C LYS A 59 -2.09 -28.82 14.90
N ILE A 60 -1.04 -28.78 14.07
CA ILE A 60 0.29 -28.32 14.50
C ILE A 60 0.25 -26.85 14.93
N GLN A 61 -0.42 -25.99 14.16
CA GLN A 61 -0.54 -24.57 14.51
C GLN A 61 -1.29 -24.38 15.84
N LEU A 62 -2.39 -25.11 16.06
CA LEU A 62 -3.12 -25.09 17.33
C LEU A 62 -2.27 -25.59 18.50
N TYR A 63 -1.48 -26.64 18.31
CA TYR A 63 -0.58 -27.16 19.36
C TYR A 63 0.40 -26.08 19.86
N TYR A 64 1.03 -25.34 18.95
CA TYR A 64 1.93 -24.24 19.33
C TYR A 64 1.19 -23.07 19.95
N PHE A 65 0.01 -22.72 19.46
CA PHE A 65 -0.77 -21.60 19.98
C PHE A 65 -1.32 -21.88 21.38
N LYS A 66 -1.71 -23.13 21.68
CA LYS A 66 -2.14 -23.57 23.01
C LYS A 66 -1.06 -23.36 24.07
N LYS A 67 0.24 -23.45 23.70
CA LYS A 67 1.36 -23.17 24.63
C LYS A 67 1.42 -21.70 25.06
N LEU A 68 0.83 -20.79 24.28
CA LEU A 68 0.85 -19.34 24.54
C LEU A 68 -0.35 -18.88 25.36
N GLY A 69 -1.42 -19.69 25.42
CA GLY A 69 -2.59 -19.44 26.24
C GLY A 69 -3.84 -20.15 25.73
N PRO A 70 -4.91 -20.16 26.52
CA PRO A 70 -6.21 -20.72 26.12
C PRO A 70 -6.87 -19.86 25.02
N ASP A 71 -7.81 -20.47 24.30
CA ASP A 71 -8.75 -19.82 23.37
C ASP A 71 -8.13 -18.84 22.36
N LEU A 72 -6.91 -19.12 21.89
CA LEU A 72 -6.18 -18.25 20.96
C LEU A 72 -6.08 -16.78 21.43
N CYS A 73 -6.05 -16.54 22.76
CA CYS A 73 -6.00 -15.20 23.36
C CYS A 73 -4.88 -14.31 22.80
N ILE A 74 -3.77 -14.91 22.37
CA ILE A 74 -2.66 -14.25 21.68
C ILE A 74 -3.08 -13.47 20.43
N LEU A 75 -4.15 -13.89 19.72
CA LEU A 75 -4.67 -13.16 18.57
C LEU A 75 -5.60 -11.99 18.99
N ARG A 76 -6.13 -12.05 20.21
CA ARG A 76 -7.09 -11.09 20.77
C ARG A 76 -6.43 -9.94 21.53
N HIS A 77 -5.20 -10.11 22.04
CA HIS A 77 -4.43 -9.05 22.72
C HIS A 77 -4.48 -7.71 21.95
N ASN A 78 -4.54 -6.60 22.68
CA ASN A 78 -4.51 -5.25 22.13
C ASN A 78 -3.17 -4.59 22.52
N CYS A 79 -2.09 -4.96 21.86
CA CYS A 79 -0.76 -4.40 22.13
C CYS A 79 0.08 -4.30 20.86
N SER A 80 1.21 -3.59 20.94
CA SER A 80 2.11 -3.41 19.80
C SER A 80 3.00 -4.64 19.56
N ALA A 81 3.47 -4.81 18.32
CA ALA A 81 4.43 -5.86 17.97
C ALA A 81 5.72 -5.78 18.80
N VAL A 82 6.17 -4.58 19.17
CA VAL A 82 7.37 -4.34 19.99
C VAL A 82 7.19 -4.89 21.40
N HIS A 83 6.00 -4.73 21.99
CA HIS A 83 5.71 -5.28 23.32
C HIS A 83 5.71 -6.81 23.33
N VAL A 84 5.35 -7.43 22.22
CA VAL A 84 5.29 -8.89 22.08
C VAL A 84 6.65 -9.47 21.74
N SER A 85 7.45 -8.77 20.93
CA SER A 85 8.78 -9.22 20.52
C SER A 85 9.79 -9.22 21.67
N SER A 86 9.63 -8.32 22.65
CA SER A 86 10.50 -8.23 23.83
C SER A 86 10.25 -9.32 24.87
N LYS A 87 9.22 -10.15 24.71
CA LYS A 87 8.89 -11.21 25.67
C LYS A 87 9.53 -12.54 25.28
N ASP A 88 10.18 -13.17 26.26
CA ASP A 88 10.72 -14.53 26.16
C ASP A 88 9.67 -15.59 25.85
N SER A 89 8.38 -15.27 26.04
CA SER A 89 7.26 -16.17 25.76
C SER A 89 7.19 -16.70 24.32
N LEU A 90 7.82 -16.00 23.36
CA LEU A 90 7.87 -16.45 21.97
C LEU A 90 9.10 -17.30 21.61
N LEU A 91 10.13 -17.34 22.45
CA LEU A 91 11.36 -18.10 22.20
C LEU A 91 11.13 -19.61 22.00
N PRO A 92 10.20 -20.28 22.72
CA PRO A 92 9.95 -21.71 22.54
C PRO A 92 9.28 -22.10 21.22
N LEU A 93 8.85 -21.11 20.42
CA LEU A 93 8.15 -21.36 19.16
C LEU A 93 9.13 -21.45 17.98
N PRO A 94 8.85 -22.33 17.00
CA PRO A 94 9.54 -22.31 15.72
C PRO A 94 9.49 -20.93 15.04
N LEU A 95 10.55 -20.61 14.29
CA LEU A 95 10.70 -19.30 13.63
C LEU A 95 9.50 -18.90 12.77
N TYR A 96 8.84 -19.85 12.12
CA TYR A 96 7.63 -19.60 11.34
C TYR A 96 6.50 -19.00 12.19
N TYR A 97 6.16 -19.64 13.32
CA TYR A 97 5.08 -19.19 14.19
C TYR A 97 5.41 -17.89 14.90
N ARG A 98 6.69 -17.67 15.26
CA ARG A 98 7.16 -16.38 15.76
C ARG A 98 6.91 -15.26 14.75
N LYS A 99 7.32 -15.45 13.49
CA LYS A 99 7.09 -14.48 12.40
C LYS A 99 5.61 -14.28 12.12
N LEU A 100 4.80 -15.34 12.17
CA LEU A 100 3.36 -15.26 11.98
C LEU A 100 2.70 -14.38 13.05
N ILE A 101 3.02 -14.60 14.33
CA ILE A 101 2.50 -13.80 15.44
C ILE A 101 2.97 -12.35 15.33
N LEU A 102 4.26 -12.11 15.10
CA LEU A 102 4.77 -10.74 14.94
C LEU A 102 4.11 -10.03 13.75
N THR A 103 3.92 -10.71 12.62
CA THR A 103 3.19 -10.16 11.48
C THR A 103 1.74 -9.85 11.84
N TRP A 104 1.08 -10.66 12.66
CA TRP A 104 -0.27 -10.35 13.16
C TRP A 104 -0.31 -9.02 13.92
N TYR A 105 0.62 -8.81 14.86
CA TYR A 105 0.70 -7.59 15.66
C TYR A 105 1.19 -6.36 14.89
N GLU A 106 2.05 -6.53 13.88
CA GLU A 106 2.44 -5.42 12.98
C GLU A 106 1.26 -4.94 12.13
N MET A 107 0.31 -5.82 11.86
CA MET A 107 -0.79 -5.58 10.93
C MET A 107 -2.09 -5.19 11.66
N LYS A 108 -2.27 -5.62 12.91
CA LYS A 108 -3.42 -5.27 13.76
C LYS A 108 -3.20 -3.88 14.39
N PRO A 109 -4.10 -2.90 14.15
CA PRO A 109 -4.00 -1.61 14.84
C PRO A 109 -4.26 -1.78 16.34
N VAL A 110 -3.50 -1.06 17.16
CA VAL A 110 -3.78 -0.94 18.59
C VAL A 110 -4.97 0.00 18.76
N GLN A 111 -6.00 -0.46 19.46
CA GLN A 111 -7.22 0.30 19.72
C GLN A 111 -7.05 1.12 20.99
N ASN A 112 -7.60 2.33 21.00
CA ASN A 112 -7.77 3.15 22.20
C ASN A 112 -9.16 2.93 22.81
N VAL A 113 -9.35 3.43 24.03
CA VAL A 113 -10.62 3.33 24.77
C VAL A 113 -11.80 3.89 23.97
N ASN A 114 -11.59 4.99 23.23
CA ASN A 114 -12.63 5.65 22.45
C ASN A 114 -12.95 4.94 21.12
N ASP A 115 -12.09 4.03 20.67
CA ASP A 115 -12.28 3.29 19.40
C ASP A 115 -13.16 2.04 19.59
N ILE A 116 -13.56 1.74 20.84
CA ILE A 116 -14.27 0.53 21.22
C ILE A 116 -15.73 0.89 21.53
N GLU A 117 -16.64 0.32 20.75
CA GLU A 117 -18.08 0.43 20.99
C GLU A 117 -18.47 -0.26 22.30
N VAL A 118 -19.51 0.25 22.98
CA VAL A 118 -19.94 -0.23 24.30
C VAL A 118 -20.26 -1.73 24.30
N ASN A 119 -20.92 -2.22 23.26
CA ASN A 119 -21.24 -3.64 23.07
C ASN A 119 -20.01 -4.55 22.86
N GLN A 120 -18.83 -3.99 22.57
CA GLN A 120 -17.58 -4.73 22.39
C GLN A 120 -16.72 -4.77 23.66
N VAL A 121 -17.10 -4.02 24.72
CA VAL A 121 -16.33 -3.89 25.96
C VAL A 121 -16.24 -5.20 26.70
N ASN A 122 -17.35 -5.91 26.89
CA ASN A 122 -17.41 -7.20 27.59
C ASN A 122 -16.40 -8.21 27.03
N TRP A 123 -16.19 -8.16 25.71
CA TRP A 123 -15.33 -9.10 25.01
C TRP A 123 -13.89 -8.62 24.82
N GLN A 124 -13.52 -7.48 25.42
CA GLN A 124 -12.12 -7.07 25.49
C GLN A 124 -11.36 -8.01 26.41
N LEU A 125 -10.18 -8.45 25.95
CA LEU A 125 -9.32 -9.27 26.77
C LEU A 125 -8.65 -8.40 27.85
N LEU A 126 -8.60 -8.91 29.08
CA LEU A 126 -7.97 -8.24 30.23
C LEU A 126 -6.45 -8.14 30.08
N TRP A 127 -5.85 -9.13 29.44
CA TRP A 127 -4.40 -9.32 29.42
C TRP A 127 -3.75 -8.74 28.15
N ASN A 128 -2.57 -8.14 28.29
CA ASN A 128 -1.84 -7.49 27.18
C ASN A 128 -2.73 -6.55 26.35
N ASN A 129 -3.47 -5.69 27.04
CA ASN A 129 -4.38 -4.73 26.44
C ASN A 129 -3.94 -3.31 26.80
N ALA A 130 -3.64 -2.48 25.80
CA ALA A 130 -3.19 -1.11 25.98
C ALA A 130 -4.25 -0.23 26.66
N CYS A 131 -5.53 -0.55 26.50
CA CYS A 131 -6.63 0.12 27.20
C CYS A 131 -6.67 -0.25 28.70
N ILE A 132 -6.11 -1.39 29.10
CA ILE A 132 -6.10 -1.91 30.47
C ILE A 132 -4.65 -1.96 30.95
N SER A 133 -4.15 -0.81 31.41
CA SER A 133 -2.79 -0.68 31.90
C SER A 133 -2.76 -0.09 33.31
N TYR A 134 -1.86 -0.60 34.15
CA TYR A 134 -1.63 -0.11 35.50
C TYR A 134 -0.27 0.55 35.57
N LYS A 135 -0.23 1.86 35.90
CA LYS A 135 1.01 2.66 35.95
C LYS A 135 1.84 2.55 34.66
N GLY A 136 1.17 2.56 33.50
CA GLY A 136 1.81 2.45 32.18
C GLY A 136 2.22 1.03 31.76
N ASN A 137 2.03 0.03 32.61
CA ASN A 137 2.35 -1.36 32.29
C ASN A 137 1.08 -2.17 31.99
N MET A 138 1.10 -2.90 30.86
CA MET A 138 0.03 -3.83 30.51
C MET A 138 0.05 -5.04 31.42
N LEU A 139 -1.13 -5.46 31.89
CA LEU A 139 -1.27 -6.57 32.82
C LEU A 139 -1.17 -7.93 32.12
N TYR A 140 -0.54 -8.90 32.80
CA TYR A 140 -0.47 -10.29 32.34
C TYR A 140 -0.29 -11.25 33.52
N PHE A 141 -1.39 -11.82 34.02
CA PHE A 141 -1.37 -12.73 35.17
C PHE A 141 -1.60 -14.18 34.75
N LYS A 142 -0.52 -14.97 34.64
CA LYS A 142 -0.57 -16.38 34.22
C LYS A 142 -1.52 -17.24 35.06
N LYS A 143 -1.62 -16.96 36.37
CA LYS A 143 -2.48 -17.70 37.32
C LYS A 143 -3.96 -17.52 36.97
N TRP A 144 -4.37 -16.28 36.66
CA TRP A 144 -5.75 -15.93 36.34
C TRP A 144 -6.16 -16.48 34.96
N ILE A 145 -5.25 -16.37 33.97
CA ILE A 145 -5.44 -16.94 32.63
C ILE A 145 -5.70 -18.45 32.70
N ARG A 146 -4.95 -19.19 33.55
CA ARG A 146 -5.14 -20.64 33.74
C ARG A 146 -6.47 -21.00 34.40
N ARG A 147 -7.07 -20.07 35.12
CA ARG A 147 -8.41 -20.21 35.75
C ARG A 147 -9.52 -19.66 34.85
N HIS A 148 -9.23 -19.40 33.57
CA HIS A 148 -10.18 -18.93 32.57
C HIS A 148 -10.80 -17.54 32.83
N ILE A 149 -10.14 -16.69 33.63
CA ILE A 149 -10.49 -15.26 33.70
C ILE A 149 -9.76 -14.56 32.55
N LEU A 150 -10.46 -14.24 31.47
CA LEU A 150 -9.86 -13.76 30.22
C LEU A 150 -10.42 -12.39 29.78
N TYR A 151 -11.73 -12.21 29.91
CA TYR A 151 -12.47 -11.08 29.34
C TYR A 151 -13.02 -10.15 30.42
N VAL A 152 -13.40 -8.93 30.03
CA VAL A 152 -14.12 -8.02 30.92
C VAL A 152 -15.43 -8.66 31.42
N ASN A 153 -16.10 -9.43 30.56
CA ASN A 153 -17.32 -10.17 30.91
C ASN A 153 -17.14 -11.13 32.11
N ASP A 154 -15.91 -11.64 32.32
CA ASP A 154 -15.63 -12.61 33.39
C ASP A 154 -15.48 -11.93 34.77
N ILE A 155 -15.38 -10.60 34.81
CA ILE A 155 -15.14 -9.82 36.04
C ILE A 155 -16.24 -8.81 36.34
N VAL A 156 -17.33 -8.81 35.57
CA VAL A 156 -18.52 -7.96 35.80
C VAL A 156 -19.75 -8.80 36.09
N ASP A 157 -20.63 -8.29 36.95
CA ASP A 157 -21.94 -8.89 37.22
C ASP A 157 -23.05 -8.29 36.34
N ASN A 158 -24.28 -8.78 36.53
CA ASN A 158 -25.45 -8.32 35.75
C ASN A 158 -25.82 -6.85 36.05
N GLN A 159 -25.38 -6.32 37.19
CA GLN A 159 -25.60 -4.95 37.62
C GLN A 159 -24.47 -4.00 37.18
N GLY A 160 -23.43 -4.52 36.53
CA GLY A 160 -22.27 -3.76 36.07
C GLY A 160 -21.24 -3.47 37.17
N ASN A 161 -21.34 -4.13 38.32
CA ASN A 161 -20.33 -4.10 39.37
C ASN A 161 -19.25 -5.14 39.09
N PHE A 162 -18.04 -4.87 39.59
CA PHE A 162 -16.96 -5.83 39.49
C PHE A 162 -17.13 -6.97 40.50
N ILE A 163 -16.64 -8.16 40.15
CA ILE A 163 -16.58 -9.30 41.05
C ILE A 163 -15.87 -8.94 42.35
N SER A 164 -16.37 -9.47 43.47
CA SER A 164 -15.79 -9.20 44.78
C SER A 164 -14.41 -9.85 44.91
N PHE A 165 -13.60 -9.34 45.83
CA PHE A 165 -12.30 -9.96 46.11
C PHE A 165 -12.46 -11.39 46.64
N ASP A 166 -13.52 -11.68 47.38
CA ASP A 166 -13.79 -13.01 47.93
C ASP A 166 -14.11 -14.03 46.82
N ASP A 167 -14.87 -13.63 45.80
CA ASP A 167 -15.14 -14.47 44.62
C ASP A 167 -13.86 -14.78 43.84
N VAL A 168 -13.02 -13.76 43.62
CA VAL A 168 -11.70 -13.94 42.99
C VAL A 168 -10.84 -14.89 43.81
N LYS A 169 -10.88 -14.75 45.14
CA LYS A 169 -10.11 -15.58 46.06
C LYS A 169 -10.55 -17.04 45.99
N ALA A 170 -11.84 -17.31 45.81
CA ALA A 170 -12.36 -18.66 45.61
C ALA A 170 -11.89 -19.29 44.29
N ILE A 171 -11.78 -18.50 43.22
CA ILE A 171 -11.40 -19.00 41.87
C ILE A 171 -9.88 -19.13 41.70
N VAL A 172 -9.14 -18.10 42.10
CA VAL A 172 -7.70 -17.96 41.86
C VAL A 172 -6.88 -18.48 43.04
N GLY A 173 -7.42 -18.43 44.25
CA GLY A 173 -6.77 -18.81 45.50
C GLY A 173 -6.40 -17.60 46.38
N ASN A 174 -6.13 -17.89 47.65
CA ASN A 174 -5.90 -16.90 48.70
C ASN A 174 -4.41 -16.61 48.94
N ASP A 175 -3.81 -15.75 48.10
CA ASP A 175 -2.44 -15.27 48.30
C ASP A 175 -2.41 -13.73 48.39
N ALA A 176 -1.46 -13.17 49.15
CA ALA A 176 -1.25 -11.72 49.22
C ALA A 176 -0.97 -11.09 47.84
N HIS A 177 -0.35 -11.84 46.93
CA HIS A 177 -0.13 -11.40 45.55
C HIS A 177 -1.44 -11.26 44.75
N VAL A 178 -2.45 -12.10 45.03
CA VAL A 178 -3.76 -12.04 44.36
C VAL A 178 -4.51 -10.77 44.75
N LEU A 179 -4.38 -10.33 46.01
CA LEU A 179 -4.94 -9.05 46.47
C LEU A 179 -4.36 -7.86 45.68
N LEU A 180 -3.03 -7.81 45.54
CA LEU A 180 -2.36 -6.76 44.78
C LEU A 180 -2.75 -6.81 43.29
N GLN A 181 -2.82 -8.01 42.70
CA GLN A 181 -3.25 -8.22 41.32
C GLN A 181 -4.69 -7.77 41.09
N TYR A 182 -5.60 -8.08 42.02
CA TYR A 182 -7.00 -7.66 41.97
C TYR A 182 -7.11 -6.13 41.95
N HIS A 183 -6.48 -5.44 42.90
CA HIS A 183 -6.52 -3.97 42.92
C HIS A 183 -5.83 -3.35 41.71
N ALA A 184 -4.75 -3.93 41.20
CA ALA A 184 -4.11 -3.47 39.97
C ALA A 184 -5.07 -3.61 38.77
N LEU A 185 -5.78 -4.72 38.66
CA LEU A 185 -6.74 -4.99 37.58
C LEU A 185 -7.91 -4.00 37.64
N ILE A 186 -8.63 -3.92 38.76
CA ILE A 186 -9.82 -3.06 38.88
C ILE A 186 -9.48 -1.58 38.65
N ASN A 187 -8.32 -1.12 39.12
CA ASN A 187 -7.88 0.26 38.90
C ASN A 187 -7.35 0.52 37.48
N SER A 188 -6.98 -0.51 36.73
CA SER A 188 -6.52 -0.38 35.34
C SER A 188 -7.66 -0.30 34.31
N ILE A 189 -8.90 -0.63 34.72
CA ILE A 189 -10.05 -0.58 33.83
C ILE A 189 -10.46 0.89 33.60
N PRO A 190 -10.62 1.32 32.33
CA PRO A 190 -11.06 2.67 32.01
C PRO A 190 -12.38 3.03 32.68
N LYS A 191 -12.53 4.30 33.10
CA LYS A 191 -13.77 4.79 33.74
C LYS A 191 -14.99 4.59 32.84
N GLN A 192 -14.82 4.71 31.52
CA GLN A 192 -15.86 4.52 30.50
C GLN A 192 -16.42 3.10 30.44
N TRP A 193 -15.69 2.12 30.97
CA TRP A 193 -16.07 0.70 30.93
C TRP A 193 -16.70 0.25 32.26
N LYS A 194 -16.77 1.13 33.26
CA LYS A 194 -17.42 0.85 34.54
C LYS A 194 -18.94 0.94 34.36
N GLY A 195 -19.67 -0.01 34.95
CA GLY A 195 -21.13 -0.08 34.82
C GLY A 195 -21.62 -0.84 33.58
N VAL A 196 -20.74 -1.52 32.86
CA VAL A 196 -21.13 -2.41 31.77
C VAL A 196 -21.61 -3.74 32.36
N SER A 197 -22.88 -4.08 32.14
CA SER A 197 -23.48 -5.34 32.60
C SER A 197 -22.92 -6.55 31.85
N ARG A 198 -22.89 -7.69 32.54
CA ARG A 198 -22.56 -9.00 31.97
C ARG A 198 -23.50 -9.39 30.80
N LEU A 199 -22.93 -10.03 29.78
CA LEU A 199 -23.64 -10.63 28.66
C LEU A 199 -23.66 -12.15 28.82
N ASP A 200 -24.86 -12.75 28.91
CA ASP A 200 -25.03 -14.16 29.25
C ASP A 200 -25.18 -15.11 28.04
N ASN A 201 -25.26 -14.63 26.79
CA ASN A 201 -25.60 -15.49 25.63
C ASN A 201 -24.93 -15.14 24.28
N GLU A 202 -23.87 -14.34 24.26
CA GLU A 202 -23.17 -14.09 22.99
C GLU A 202 -21.99 -15.05 22.79
N GLU A 203 -21.89 -15.64 21.60
CA GLU A 203 -20.67 -16.35 21.19
C GLU A 203 -19.48 -15.39 21.26
N SER A 204 -18.36 -15.87 21.82
CA SER A 204 -17.11 -15.10 21.87
C SER A 204 -16.82 -14.47 20.50
N PRO A 205 -16.53 -13.15 20.42
CA PRO A 205 -16.63 -12.43 19.17
C PRO A 205 -15.58 -12.93 18.19
N SER A 206 -15.90 -12.81 16.91
CA SER A 206 -14.96 -13.15 15.86
C SER A 206 -13.67 -12.33 15.97
N ILE A 207 -12.55 -12.93 15.57
CA ILE A 207 -11.27 -12.22 15.51
C ILE A 207 -11.31 -11.28 14.31
N LYS A 208 -11.32 -9.97 14.61
CA LYS A 208 -11.39 -8.90 13.62
C LYS A 208 -9.99 -8.40 13.23
N LEU A 209 -9.82 -8.06 11.96
CA LEU A 209 -8.70 -7.29 11.43
C LEU A 209 -9.27 -6.01 10.82
N CYS A 210 -8.91 -4.84 11.39
CA CYS A 210 -9.48 -3.53 11.00
C CYS A 210 -11.02 -3.51 10.99
N GLY A 211 -11.64 -4.02 12.06
CA GLY A 211 -13.10 -4.04 12.22
C GLY A 211 -13.84 -5.12 11.43
N LYS A 212 -13.18 -5.83 10.51
CA LYS A 212 -13.78 -6.90 9.71
C LYS A 212 -13.37 -8.28 10.20
N ASP A 213 -14.30 -9.22 10.23
CA ASP A 213 -14.00 -10.62 10.52
C ASP A 213 -13.00 -11.19 9.51
N ILE A 214 -11.88 -11.70 9.99
CA ILE A 214 -10.80 -12.25 9.16
C ILE A 214 -11.27 -13.41 8.26
N ARG A 215 -12.30 -14.16 8.69
CA ARG A 215 -12.86 -15.29 7.93
C ARG A 215 -13.47 -14.83 6.60
N LEU A 216 -13.97 -13.60 6.55
CA LEU A 216 -14.62 -13.01 5.38
C LEU A 216 -13.64 -12.31 4.42
N LEU A 217 -12.38 -12.15 4.80
CA LEU A 217 -11.40 -11.40 4.00
C LEU A 217 -10.83 -12.23 2.86
N ASP A 218 -10.82 -11.68 1.66
CA ASP A 218 -10.28 -12.33 0.46
C ASP A 218 -8.77 -12.07 0.28
N SER A 219 -8.16 -12.76 -0.69
CA SER A 219 -6.73 -12.60 -0.96
C SER A 219 -6.36 -11.20 -1.48
N ILE A 220 -7.31 -10.52 -2.14
CA ILE A 220 -7.13 -9.16 -2.66
C ILE A 220 -7.07 -8.17 -1.49
N PHE A 221 -7.94 -8.31 -0.49
CA PHE A 221 -7.92 -7.51 0.73
C PHE A 221 -6.58 -7.63 1.44
N PHE A 222 -6.08 -8.84 1.71
CA PHE A 222 -4.78 -9.00 2.38
C PHE A 222 -3.65 -8.34 1.60
N LYS A 223 -3.63 -8.50 0.27
CA LYS A 223 -2.63 -7.84 -0.59
C LYS A 223 -2.73 -6.33 -0.49
N ASN A 224 -3.90 -5.76 -0.72
CA ASN A 224 -4.12 -4.32 -0.69
C ASN A 224 -3.78 -3.75 0.69
N PHE A 225 -4.24 -4.40 1.76
CA PHE A 225 -3.98 -4.03 3.14
C PHE A 225 -2.48 -3.99 3.46
N CYS A 226 -1.73 -5.02 3.09
CA CYS A 226 -0.27 -5.03 3.24
C CYS A 226 0.40 -3.93 2.41
N ILE A 227 -0.07 -3.67 1.19
CA ILE A 227 0.48 -2.58 0.34
C ILE A 227 0.19 -1.21 0.97
N MET A 228 -0.95 -1.02 1.64
CA MET A 228 -1.29 0.26 2.25
C MET A 228 -0.26 0.72 3.28
N GLN A 229 0.35 -0.21 4.01
CA GLN A 229 1.39 0.12 5.00
C GLN A 229 2.69 0.65 4.36
N TYR A 230 2.86 0.48 3.04
CA TYR A 230 4.05 0.92 2.31
C TYR A 230 3.73 2.01 1.27
N GLN A 231 2.61 2.71 1.41
CA GLN A 231 2.26 3.77 0.48
C GLN A 231 3.30 4.90 0.51
N ALA A 232 3.69 5.33 -0.68
CA ALA A 232 4.59 6.44 -0.88
C ALA A 232 4.16 7.22 -2.11
N VAL A 233 4.24 8.55 -2.00
CA VAL A 233 3.98 9.44 -3.12
C VAL A 233 5.21 9.41 -4.07
N PRO A 234 5.01 9.20 -5.39
CA PRO A 234 6.06 9.37 -6.38
C PRO A 234 6.72 10.74 -6.27
N VAL A 235 8.06 10.78 -6.19
CA VAL A 235 8.83 12.03 -6.04
C VAL A 235 8.59 12.99 -7.19
N SER A 236 8.27 12.47 -8.38
CA SER A 236 7.99 13.30 -9.55
C SER A 236 6.72 14.15 -9.41
N GLN A 237 5.76 13.81 -8.54
CA GLN A 237 4.57 14.65 -8.32
C GLN A 237 4.99 16.04 -7.85
N ASN A 238 5.76 16.10 -6.76
CA ASN A 238 6.28 17.35 -6.22
C ASN A 238 7.19 18.09 -7.22
N PHE A 239 7.90 17.36 -8.09
CA PHE A 239 8.69 17.97 -9.15
C PHE A 239 7.80 18.69 -10.15
N TRP A 240 6.77 18.02 -10.67
CA TRP A 240 5.88 18.58 -11.67
C TRP A 240 5.01 19.72 -11.13
N GLU A 241 4.53 19.62 -9.90
CA GLU A 241 3.77 20.70 -9.23
C GLU A 241 4.62 21.97 -9.07
N LYS A 242 5.90 21.83 -8.74
CA LYS A 242 6.82 22.98 -8.66
C LYS A 242 7.19 23.52 -10.03
N ARG A 243 7.29 22.65 -11.03
CA ARG A 243 7.66 23.03 -12.40
C ARG A 243 6.53 23.77 -13.11
N PHE A 244 5.27 23.39 -12.83
CA PHE A 244 4.07 23.95 -13.43
C PHE A 244 3.08 24.43 -12.35
N PRO A 245 3.40 25.51 -11.61
CA PRO A 245 2.57 25.97 -10.49
C PRO A 245 1.19 26.48 -10.92
N MET A 246 1.05 26.90 -12.19
CA MET A 246 -0.23 27.39 -12.74
C MET A 246 -1.11 26.28 -13.33
N TYR A 247 -0.60 25.05 -13.43
CA TYR A 247 -1.39 23.92 -13.89
C TYR A 247 -2.21 23.35 -12.72
N ASP A 248 -3.52 23.24 -12.90
CA ASP A 248 -4.42 22.81 -11.84
C ASP A 248 -4.38 21.29 -11.61
N PHE A 249 -3.34 20.84 -10.90
CA PHE A 249 -3.22 19.45 -10.46
C PHE A 249 -4.29 19.04 -9.43
N ARG A 250 -5.01 20.00 -8.82
CA ARG A 250 -6.06 19.69 -7.83
C ARG A 250 -7.33 19.22 -8.52
N SER A 251 -7.75 19.87 -9.61
CA SER A 251 -8.94 19.43 -10.37
C SER A 251 -8.68 18.15 -11.16
N ILE A 252 -7.50 18.00 -11.78
CA ILE A 252 -7.19 16.88 -12.67
C ILE A 252 -6.87 15.59 -11.88
N SER A 253 -6.44 15.72 -10.62
CA SER A 253 -6.06 14.64 -9.71
C SER A 253 -4.96 13.71 -10.24
N TRP A 254 -3.84 13.63 -9.51
CA TRP A 254 -2.76 12.69 -9.84
C TRP A 254 -3.22 11.24 -10.04
N HIS A 255 -4.27 10.82 -9.33
CA HIS A 255 -4.85 9.49 -9.48
C HIS A 255 -5.25 9.18 -10.94
N VAL A 256 -5.79 10.17 -11.65
CA VAL A 256 -6.21 10.06 -13.05
C VAL A 256 -4.99 10.08 -13.97
N LEU A 257 -4.05 11.01 -13.73
CA LEU A 257 -2.82 11.12 -14.52
C LEU A 257 -1.99 9.83 -14.51
N TRP A 258 -1.84 9.19 -13.35
CA TRP A 258 -1.10 7.94 -13.25
C TRP A 258 -1.78 6.76 -13.97
N LYS A 259 -3.11 6.75 -14.00
CA LYS A 259 -3.90 5.72 -14.70
C LYS A 259 -3.98 5.97 -16.20
N SER A 260 -3.83 7.21 -16.66
CA SER A 260 -3.99 7.62 -18.05
C SER A 260 -3.32 6.67 -19.06
N PRO A 261 -2.02 6.30 -18.93
CA PRO A 261 -1.36 5.42 -19.91
C PRO A 261 -2.07 4.07 -20.09
N PHE A 262 -2.56 3.51 -18.98
CA PHE A 262 -3.19 2.19 -18.92
C PHE A 262 -4.66 2.22 -19.38
N LEU A 263 -5.27 3.41 -19.42
CA LEU A 263 -6.63 3.63 -19.94
C LEU A 263 -6.63 4.00 -21.42
N THR A 264 -5.52 4.54 -21.93
CA THR A 264 -5.36 4.97 -23.32
C THR A 264 -5.08 3.80 -24.26
N THR A 265 -4.09 2.95 -23.97
CA THR A 265 -3.65 1.90 -24.89
C THR A 265 -3.25 0.62 -24.15
N LYS A 266 -3.19 -0.50 -24.89
CA LYS A 266 -2.67 -1.79 -24.40
C LYS A 266 -1.21 -2.03 -24.80
N GLU A 267 -0.63 -1.18 -25.63
CA GLU A 267 0.75 -1.36 -26.12
C GLU A 267 1.78 -1.09 -25.01
N PRO A 268 2.59 -2.09 -24.58
CA PRO A 268 3.53 -1.90 -23.47
C PRO A 268 4.60 -0.83 -23.72
N LYS A 269 4.99 -0.62 -24.99
CA LYS A 269 5.96 0.40 -25.38
C LYS A 269 5.43 1.81 -25.12
N LEU A 270 4.20 2.10 -25.53
CA LEU A 270 3.54 3.39 -25.33
C LEU A 270 3.25 3.64 -23.84
N ILE A 271 2.73 2.62 -23.13
CA ILE A 271 2.52 2.70 -21.67
C ILE A 271 3.84 3.00 -20.97
N SER A 272 4.91 2.28 -21.28
CA SER A 272 6.23 2.50 -20.67
C SER A 272 6.79 3.87 -20.99
N LEU A 273 6.55 4.42 -22.18
CA LEU A 273 7.02 5.74 -22.56
C LEU A 273 6.36 6.80 -21.69
N GLN A 274 5.03 6.81 -21.64
CA GLN A 274 4.28 7.77 -20.84
C GLN A 274 4.57 7.64 -19.35
N TRP A 275 4.65 6.40 -18.84
CA TRP A 275 4.98 6.16 -17.43
C TRP A 275 6.36 6.73 -17.07
N LYS A 276 7.38 6.60 -17.94
CA LYS A 276 8.70 7.19 -17.72
C LYS A 276 8.69 8.72 -17.76
N ILE A 277 7.86 9.32 -18.61
CA ILE A 277 7.65 10.77 -18.67
C ILE A 277 7.04 11.27 -17.36
N LEU A 278 5.93 10.67 -16.92
CA LEU A 278 5.24 11.05 -15.67
C LEU A 278 6.13 10.87 -14.42
N HIS A 279 6.96 9.84 -14.39
CA HIS A 279 7.96 9.63 -13.32
C HIS A 279 9.20 10.53 -13.43
N ASN A 280 9.32 11.36 -14.48
CA ASN A 280 10.48 12.21 -14.76
C ASN A 280 11.81 11.42 -14.79
N ILE A 281 11.80 10.27 -15.47
CA ILE A 281 12.96 9.36 -15.57
C ILE A 281 13.29 8.99 -17.02
N TYR A 282 12.65 9.66 -17.98
CA TYR A 282 12.97 9.50 -19.39
C TYR A 282 14.40 10.01 -19.66
N PRO A 283 15.23 9.27 -20.42
CA PRO A 283 16.67 9.56 -20.55
C PRO A 283 16.94 10.72 -21.53
N THR A 284 16.65 11.95 -21.13
CA THR A 284 17.08 13.16 -21.85
C THR A 284 18.53 13.52 -21.55
N LYS A 285 19.17 14.38 -22.36
CA LYS A 285 20.58 14.75 -22.15
C LYS A 285 20.85 15.37 -20.77
N ILE A 286 19.93 16.14 -20.18
CA ILE A 286 20.14 16.63 -18.81
C ILE A 286 20.28 15.50 -17.79
N LEU A 287 19.49 14.42 -17.91
CA LEU A 287 19.57 13.27 -17.03
C LEU A 287 20.82 12.43 -17.34
N LEU A 288 21.12 12.21 -18.61
CA LEU A 288 22.30 11.45 -19.04
C LEU A 288 23.61 12.14 -18.64
N HIS A 289 23.67 13.47 -18.72
CA HIS A 289 24.81 14.27 -18.26
C HIS A 289 24.98 14.18 -16.74
N LYS A 290 23.88 14.28 -15.97
CA LYS A 290 23.92 14.04 -14.51
C LYS A 290 24.39 12.62 -14.15
N MET A 291 24.12 11.65 -15.02
CA MET A 291 24.59 10.27 -14.89
C MET A 291 26.03 10.07 -15.41
N ARG A 292 26.68 11.12 -15.93
CA ARG A 292 28.03 11.08 -16.55
C ARG A 292 28.13 10.12 -17.74
N ILE A 293 27.05 9.99 -18.50
CA ILE A 293 26.99 9.17 -19.73
C ILE A 293 27.31 10.01 -20.97
N VAL A 294 26.97 11.30 -20.95
CA VAL A 294 27.25 12.26 -22.02
C VAL A 294 27.94 13.50 -21.44
N GLU A 295 28.73 14.20 -22.26
CA GLU A 295 29.53 15.37 -21.84
C GLU A 295 28.72 16.66 -21.73
N ASN A 296 27.65 16.82 -22.51
CA ASN A 296 26.80 18.01 -22.48
C ASN A 296 25.33 17.67 -22.23
N ASN A 297 24.62 18.62 -21.62
CA ASN A 297 23.18 18.54 -21.34
C ASN A 297 22.31 19.23 -22.40
N LYS A 298 22.92 19.72 -23.49
CA LYS A 298 22.28 20.57 -24.50
C LYS A 298 21.78 19.79 -25.70
N CYS A 299 20.61 20.17 -26.21
CA CYS A 299 19.98 19.59 -27.40
C CYS A 299 20.85 19.75 -28.65
N ILE A 300 21.01 18.68 -29.43
CA ILE A 300 21.86 18.68 -30.64
C ILE A 300 21.33 19.67 -31.70
N PHE A 301 20.01 19.90 -31.73
CA PHE A 301 19.36 20.67 -32.78
C PHE A 301 19.36 22.18 -32.52
N CYS A 302 19.39 22.62 -31.26
CA CYS A 302 19.19 24.03 -30.91
C CYS A 302 19.99 24.52 -29.70
N ASP A 303 20.91 23.72 -29.17
CA ASP A 303 21.84 24.06 -28.09
C ASP A 303 21.19 24.52 -26.76
N ILE A 304 19.88 24.35 -26.60
CA ILE A 304 19.14 24.60 -25.35
C ILE A 304 19.25 23.36 -24.44
N ILE A 305 19.23 23.55 -23.11
CA ILE A 305 19.25 22.43 -22.15
C ILE A 305 18.06 21.50 -22.40
N GLU A 306 18.33 20.22 -22.63
CA GLU A 306 17.31 19.24 -23.02
C GLU A 306 16.64 18.60 -21.79
N TYR A 307 15.66 19.31 -21.24
CA TYR A 307 14.67 18.72 -20.31
C TYR A 307 13.62 17.89 -21.05
N ILE A 308 12.70 17.22 -20.32
CA ILE A 308 11.63 16.40 -20.93
C ILE A 308 10.71 17.28 -21.78
N GLU A 309 10.35 18.45 -21.27
CA GLU A 309 9.57 19.49 -21.93
C GLU A 309 10.21 19.88 -23.26
N HIS A 310 11.52 20.15 -23.24
CA HIS A 310 12.26 20.48 -24.44
C HIS A 310 12.35 19.30 -25.41
N PHE A 311 12.61 18.10 -24.88
CA PHE A 311 12.75 16.90 -25.70
C PHE A 311 11.47 16.62 -26.51
N PHE A 312 10.31 16.77 -25.88
CA PHE A 312 9.02 16.41 -26.47
C PHE A 312 8.24 17.60 -27.05
N PHE A 313 8.47 18.85 -26.65
CA PHE A 313 7.62 19.99 -27.08
C PHE A 313 8.39 21.25 -27.48
N ASP A 314 9.34 21.74 -26.67
CA ASP A 314 9.95 23.07 -26.93
C ASP A 314 10.97 23.07 -28.07
N CYS A 315 11.52 21.90 -28.43
CA CYS A 315 12.55 21.82 -29.46
C CYS A 315 11.99 22.19 -30.85
N LYS A 316 12.68 23.08 -31.57
CA LYS A 316 12.29 23.50 -32.92
C LYS A 316 12.05 22.35 -33.90
N ILE A 317 12.81 21.24 -33.75
CA ILE A 317 12.70 20.09 -34.66
C ILE A 317 11.38 19.34 -34.52
N VAL A 318 10.72 19.40 -33.35
CA VAL A 318 9.47 18.66 -33.10
C VAL A 318 8.22 19.48 -33.38
N LYS A 319 8.35 20.82 -33.55
CA LYS A 319 7.19 21.71 -33.78
C LYS A 319 6.37 21.34 -35.03
N PRO A 320 6.97 21.06 -36.20
CA PRO A 320 6.20 20.69 -37.39
C PRO A 320 5.36 19.41 -37.22
N LEU A 321 5.82 18.47 -36.37
CA LEU A 321 5.02 17.30 -36.01
C LEU A 321 3.78 17.72 -35.23
N TRP A 322 3.93 18.59 -34.24
CA TRP A 322 2.81 19.02 -33.41
C TRP A 322 1.80 19.85 -34.21
N ASP A 323 2.26 20.73 -35.10
CA ASP A 323 1.38 21.49 -35.99
C ASP A 323 0.54 20.53 -36.88
N TYR A 324 1.17 19.45 -37.38
CA TYR A 324 0.46 18.41 -38.12
C TYR A 324 -0.54 17.65 -37.24
N VAL A 325 -0.15 17.25 -36.03
CA VAL A 325 -1.04 16.54 -35.10
C VAL A 325 -2.23 17.42 -34.71
N GLU A 326 -2.01 18.72 -34.49
CA GLU A 326 -3.07 19.70 -34.27
C GLU A 326 -4.05 19.78 -35.44
N SER A 327 -3.53 19.75 -36.68
CA SER A 327 -4.37 19.77 -37.89
C SER A 327 -5.27 18.54 -38.05
N LEU A 328 -4.95 17.43 -37.37
CA LEU A 328 -5.81 16.23 -37.35
C LEU A 328 -7.03 16.42 -36.44
N PHE A 329 -7.02 17.41 -35.55
CA PHE A 329 -8.16 17.74 -34.73
C PHE A 329 -9.02 18.80 -35.43
N SER A 330 -10.35 18.66 -35.38
CA SER A 330 -11.26 19.64 -35.96
C SER A 330 -11.20 20.99 -35.19
N TYR A 331 -10.31 21.88 -35.64
CA TYR A 331 -10.19 23.33 -35.40
C TYR A 331 -10.33 23.89 -33.97
N SER A 332 -10.18 23.10 -32.90
CA SER A 332 -10.42 23.58 -31.53
C SER A 332 -9.39 23.14 -30.47
N ILE A 333 -8.31 22.47 -30.86
CA ILE A 333 -7.30 21.97 -29.91
C ILE A 333 -5.95 22.61 -30.23
N SER A 334 -5.50 23.52 -29.37
CA SER A 334 -4.11 23.96 -29.32
C SER A 334 -3.38 23.17 -28.25
N LEU A 335 -2.35 22.43 -28.65
CA LEU A 335 -1.56 21.57 -27.79
C LEU A 335 -0.57 22.42 -26.98
N THR A 336 -0.73 22.37 -25.66
CA THR A 336 0.23 22.95 -24.74
C THR A 336 1.28 21.93 -24.31
N VAL A 337 2.38 22.40 -23.70
CA VAL A 337 3.37 21.51 -23.08
C VAL A 337 2.73 20.55 -22.07
N HIS A 338 1.70 20.99 -21.33
CA HIS A 338 1.03 20.16 -20.33
C HIS A 338 0.25 19.01 -20.99
N ASP A 339 -0.41 19.27 -22.12
CA ASP A 339 -1.13 18.25 -22.87
C ASP A 339 -0.16 17.20 -23.42
N ILE A 340 1.02 17.65 -23.88
CA ILE A 340 2.07 16.74 -24.31
C ILE A 340 2.64 15.95 -23.11
N ILE A 341 2.93 16.57 -21.95
CA ILE A 341 3.52 15.81 -20.84
C ILE A 341 2.51 14.87 -20.18
N PHE A 342 1.31 15.34 -19.87
CA PHE A 342 0.32 14.62 -19.05
C PHE A 342 -0.75 13.90 -19.87
N GLY A 343 -1.10 14.43 -21.04
CA GLY A 343 -2.26 14.00 -21.83
C GLY A 343 -3.58 14.57 -21.30
N TYR A 344 -4.64 14.39 -22.07
CA TYR A 344 -6.00 14.76 -21.68
C TYR A 344 -6.62 13.75 -20.73
N ASN A 345 -7.44 14.22 -19.82
CA ASN A 345 -8.14 13.35 -18.88
C ASN A 345 -9.54 12.94 -19.44
N PRO A 346 -10.17 11.89 -18.88
CA PRO A 346 -11.49 11.43 -19.32
C PRO A 346 -12.63 12.45 -19.18
N HIS A 347 -12.47 13.40 -18.27
CA HIS A 347 -13.47 14.43 -17.97
C HIS A 347 -13.35 15.65 -18.88
N MET A 348 -12.22 15.83 -19.57
CA MET A 348 -11.94 17.02 -20.40
C MET A 348 -12.45 16.87 -21.83
N LEU A 349 -12.43 15.66 -22.42
CA LEU A 349 -12.75 15.47 -23.84
C LEU A 349 -13.47 14.14 -24.13
N ASN A 350 -14.62 14.24 -24.81
CA ASN A 350 -15.27 13.11 -25.46
C ASN A 350 -14.34 12.63 -26.61
N LYS A 351 -13.72 11.45 -26.46
CA LYS A 351 -12.62 10.87 -27.28
C LYS A 351 -11.18 11.05 -26.75
N PHE A 352 -10.99 11.40 -25.47
CA PHE A 352 -9.65 11.52 -24.85
C PHE A 352 -8.72 10.32 -25.12
N ARG A 353 -9.24 9.09 -25.22
CA ARG A 353 -8.41 7.89 -25.48
C ARG A 353 -7.70 7.98 -26.82
N TYR A 354 -8.44 8.27 -27.89
CA TYR A 354 -7.89 8.39 -29.24
C TYR A 354 -6.87 9.53 -29.32
N ILE A 355 -7.21 10.69 -28.75
CA ILE A 355 -6.32 11.86 -28.72
C ILE A 355 -5.03 11.51 -27.97
N ASN A 356 -5.14 10.96 -26.75
CA ASN A 356 -3.96 10.57 -25.99
C ASN A 356 -3.13 9.51 -26.72
N GLU A 357 -3.77 8.58 -27.41
CA GLU A 357 -3.04 7.55 -28.15
C GLU A 357 -2.25 8.15 -29.32
N LEU A 358 -2.84 9.08 -30.08
CA LEU A 358 -2.14 9.87 -31.09
C LEU A 358 -0.96 10.64 -30.49
N LEU A 359 -1.15 11.31 -29.33
CA LEU A 359 -0.07 12.00 -28.63
C LEU A 359 1.05 11.04 -28.21
N LEU A 360 0.73 9.81 -27.81
CA LEU A 360 1.73 8.79 -27.45
C LEU A 360 2.50 8.30 -28.67
N VAL A 361 1.83 8.11 -29.81
CA VAL A 361 2.47 7.73 -31.08
C VAL A 361 3.37 8.85 -31.60
N ALA A 362 2.93 10.10 -31.49
CA ALA A 362 3.75 11.28 -31.81
C ALA A 362 5.01 11.32 -30.94
N LYS A 363 4.88 11.16 -29.61
CA LYS A 363 6.04 11.04 -28.71
C LYS A 363 6.96 9.90 -29.11
N LEU A 364 6.43 8.71 -29.41
CA LEU A 364 7.23 7.57 -29.84
C LEU A 364 8.01 7.87 -31.12
N SER A 365 7.41 8.60 -32.05
CA SER A 365 8.04 9.02 -33.31
C SER A 365 9.20 9.99 -33.07
N ILE A 366 9.02 10.95 -32.14
CA ILE A 366 10.10 11.83 -31.68
C ILE A 366 11.24 11.00 -31.06
N VAL A 367 10.92 10.01 -30.21
CA VAL A 367 11.92 9.12 -29.61
C VAL A 367 12.72 8.38 -30.67
N LYS A 368 12.03 7.78 -31.65
CA LYS A 368 12.67 7.03 -32.74
C LYS A 368 13.63 7.93 -33.52
N TYR A 369 13.16 9.09 -33.97
CA TYR A 369 13.97 10.04 -34.70
C TYR A 369 15.19 10.55 -33.91
N LYS A 370 14.99 11.02 -32.68
CA LYS A 370 16.11 11.53 -31.88
C LYS A 370 17.12 10.44 -31.54
N SER A 371 16.68 9.18 -31.41
CA SER A 371 17.58 8.06 -31.17
C SER A 371 18.42 7.67 -32.39
N THR A 372 17.92 7.84 -33.62
CA THR A 372 18.70 7.59 -34.84
C THR A 372 19.71 8.71 -35.11
N VAL A 373 19.30 9.97 -34.88
CA VAL A 373 20.15 11.16 -35.14
C VAL A 373 21.24 11.37 -34.07
N SER A 374 21.10 10.75 -32.90
CA SER A 374 22.17 10.76 -31.89
C SER A 374 23.42 9.95 -32.29
N SER A 375 23.43 9.32 -33.47
CA SER A 375 24.61 8.71 -34.06
C SER A 375 25.38 9.73 -34.93
N PRO A 376 26.71 9.88 -34.79
CA PRO A 376 27.48 10.97 -35.40
C PRO A 376 27.52 11.02 -36.94
N ASN A 377 26.91 10.05 -37.64
CA ASN A 377 26.99 9.93 -39.11
C ASN A 377 25.69 10.29 -39.86
N SER A 378 24.63 10.77 -39.20
CA SER A 378 23.37 11.08 -39.91
C SER A 378 23.29 12.55 -40.35
N LEU A 379 23.41 12.77 -41.66
CA LEU A 379 23.38 14.07 -42.35
C LEU A 379 21.99 14.72 -42.47
N CYS A 380 20.92 14.15 -41.92
CA CYS A 380 19.56 14.64 -42.16
C CYS A 380 18.87 15.15 -40.89
N GLN A 381 19.02 16.45 -40.62
CA GLN A 381 18.31 17.19 -39.58
C GLN A 381 16.96 17.71 -40.09
N ASP A 382 16.16 16.85 -40.72
CA ASP A 382 14.89 17.24 -41.32
C ASP A 382 13.68 16.82 -40.46
N ALA A 383 12.83 17.78 -40.13
CA ALA A 383 11.58 17.57 -39.42
C ALA A 383 10.59 16.70 -40.22
N GLU A 384 10.70 16.67 -41.56
CA GLU A 384 9.87 15.81 -42.41
C GLU A 384 10.05 14.32 -42.09
N ILE A 385 11.24 13.90 -41.64
CA ILE A 385 11.49 12.50 -41.28
C ILE A 385 10.64 12.11 -40.06
N ILE A 386 10.49 13.01 -39.09
CA ILE A 386 9.63 12.76 -37.93
C ILE A 386 8.18 12.55 -38.37
N LEU A 387 7.70 13.36 -39.31
CA LEU A 387 6.35 13.23 -39.90
C LEU A 387 6.18 11.91 -40.65
N LYS A 388 7.18 11.48 -41.43
CA LYS A 388 7.17 10.19 -42.14
C LYS A 388 7.11 9.02 -41.15
N ILE A 389 7.92 9.06 -40.08
CA ILE A 389 7.88 8.06 -39.00
C ILE A 389 6.50 8.07 -38.37
N PHE A 390 5.96 9.23 -38.00
CA PHE A 390 4.65 9.34 -37.37
C PHE A 390 3.53 8.75 -38.23
N LYS A 391 3.44 9.14 -39.51
CA LYS A 391 2.46 8.58 -40.45
C LYS A 391 2.57 7.06 -40.55
N SER A 392 3.80 6.53 -40.64
CA SER A 392 4.02 5.07 -40.66
C SER A 392 3.54 4.39 -39.37
N GLU A 393 3.80 4.98 -38.20
CA GLU A 393 3.36 4.43 -36.92
C GLU A 393 1.84 4.50 -36.72
N CYS A 394 1.19 5.51 -37.29
CA CYS A 394 -0.26 5.64 -37.33
C CYS A 394 -0.91 4.58 -38.25
N ILE A 395 -0.36 4.37 -39.44
CA ILE A 395 -0.82 3.32 -40.38
C ILE A 395 -0.70 1.94 -39.73
N LEU A 396 0.44 1.64 -39.11
CA LEU A 396 0.66 0.38 -38.39
C LEU A 396 -0.36 0.12 -37.27
N ARG A 397 -1.01 1.17 -36.77
CA ARG A 397 -2.01 1.11 -35.69
C ARG A 397 -3.43 1.41 -36.17
N ASN A 398 -3.65 1.52 -37.49
CA ASN A 398 -4.94 1.86 -38.11
C ASN A 398 -5.58 3.13 -37.52
N MET A 399 -4.76 4.17 -37.27
CA MET A 399 -5.22 5.44 -36.67
C MET A 399 -5.60 6.52 -37.69
N ILE A 400 -5.09 6.40 -38.92
CA ILE A 400 -5.27 7.32 -40.04
C ILE A 400 -5.58 6.48 -41.27
#